data_AF-A0A559K9G2-F1
#
_entry.id   AF-A0A559K9G2-F1
#
_cell.length_a   1.000
_cell.length_b   1.000
_cell.length_c   1.000
_cell.angle_alpha   90.00
_cell.angle_beta   90.00
_cell.angle_gamma   90.00
#
_symmetry.space_group_name_H-M   'P 1'
#
loop_
_entity.id
_entity.type
_entity.pdbx_description
1 polymer ?
#
loop_
_entity_poly.entity_id
_entity_poly.type
_entity_poly.pdbx_seq_one_letter_code
_entity_poly.pdbx_strand_id
1 'polypeptide(L)'
;MAIEVGEVFTLVDEEEMEQEVEVLGALTIEEQNYIAVAYLDELEEESAEEDVDVFFLRVADNDELSAIESDEEFEKVSAAFDEAMEPE
;
A
#
# COMPACT_ATOMS: atom_id res chain seq x y z
N MET A 1 2.68 11.22 -11.24
CA MET A 1 1.99 12.13 -10.29
C MET A 1 2.67 11.96 -8.93
N ALA A 2 2.30 12.65 -7.85
CA ALA A 2 2.81 12.33 -6.50
C ALA A 2 1.66 11.69 -5.73
N ILE A 3 1.80 10.43 -5.33
CA ILE A 3 0.80 9.76 -4.50
C ILE A 3 0.87 10.39 -3.11
N GLU A 4 -0.26 10.89 -2.60
CA GLU A 4 -0.36 11.51 -1.28
C GLU A 4 -0.88 10.50 -0.25
N VAL A 5 -0.33 10.56 0.97
CA VAL A 5 -0.83 9.77 2.11
C VAL A 5 -2.21 10.30 2.52
N GLY A 6 -3.17 9.40 2.69
CA GLY A 6 -4.59 9.71 2.92
C GLY A 6 -5.41 9.87 1.66
N GLU A 7 -4.85 9.57 0.47
CA GLU A 7 -5.61 9.53 -0.77
C GLU A 7 -6.28 8.16 -0.94
N VAL A 8 -7.57 8.16 -1.25
CA VAL A 8 -8.36 6.94 -1.51
C VAL A 8 -8.36 6.66 -3.00
N PHE A 9 -7.99 5.43 -3.36
CA PHE A 9 -8.00 4.94 -4.73
C PHE A 9 -8.93 3.75 -4.87
N THR A 10 -9.57 3.67 -6.03
CA THR A 10 -10.26 2.45 -6.46
C THR A 10 -9.29 1.64 -7.32
N LEU A 11 -8.90 0.47 -6.84
CA LEU A 11 -8.12 -0.48 -7.61
C LEU A 11 -9.02 -1.62 -8.09
N VAL A 12 -8.65 -2.20 -9.23
CA VAL A 12 -9.33 -3.36 -9.80
C VAL A 12 -8.37 -4.52 -9.70
N ASP A 13 -8.72 -5.51 -8.89
CA ASP A 13 -7.90 -6.70 -8.73
C ASP A 13 -8.01 -7.64 -9.96
N GLU A 14 -7.21 -8.71 -9.99
CA GLU A 14 -7.19 -9.72 -11.05
C GLU A 14 -8.57 -10.36 -11.31
N GLU A 15 -9.46 -10.33 -10.32
CA GLU A 15 -10.86 -10.80 -10.41
C GLU A 15 -11.84 -9.76 -11.01
N GLU A 16 -11.34 -8.64 -11.55
CA GLU A 16 -12.14 -7.52 -12.06
C GLU A 16 -13.03 -6.86 -10.97
N MET A 17 -12.68 -7.05 -9.71
CA MET A 17 -13.40 -6.48 -8.56
C MET A 17 -12.83 -5.12 -8.19
N GLU A 18 -13.71 -4.12 -8.15
CA GLU A 18 -13.39 -2.78 -7.66
C GLU A 18 -13.27 -2.80 -6.12
N GLN A 19 -12.13 -2.36 -5.61
CA GLN A 19 -11.85 -2.24 -4.19
C GLN A 19 -11.37 -0.82 -3.87
N GLU A 20 -11.92 -0.24 -2.81
CA GLU A 20 -11.53 1.08 -2.31
C GLU A 20 -10.46 0.92 -1.23
N VAL A 21 -9.29 1.51 -1.49
CA VAL A 21 -8.17 1.47 -0.57
C VAL A 21 -7.66 2.88 -0.29
N GLU A 22 -7.22 3.13 0.94
CA GLU A 22 -6.57 4.38 1.32
C GLU A 22 -5.06 4.20 1.39
N VAL A 23 -4.31 5.14 0.83
CA VAL A 23 -2.85 5.16 0.94
C VAL A 23 -2.43 5.56 2.34
N LEU A 24 -1.83 4.63 3.07
CA LEU A 24 -1.25 4.86 4.40
C LEU A 24 0.18 5.39 4.32
N GLY A 25 0.89 5.13 3.21
CA GLY A 25 2.26 5.59 3.03
C GLY A 25 2.80 5.31 1.63
N ALA A 26 3.84 6.05 1.24
CA ALA A 26 4.55 5.87 -0.02
C ALA A 26 6.07 5.89 0.21
N LEU A 27 6.79 4.99 -0.46
CA LEU A 27 8.22 4.78 -0.32
C LEU A 27 8.85 4.41 -1.66
N THR A 28 10.03 4.95 -1.96
CA THR A 28 10.77 4.64 -3.20
C THR A 28 12.02 3.82 -2.87
N ILE A 29 12.14 2.62 -3.45
CA ILE A 29 13.30 1.73 -3.31
C ILE A 29 13.87 1.46 -4.69
N GLU A 30 15.18 1.65 -4.87
CA GLU A 30 15.90 1.27 -6.11
C GLU A 30 15.23 1.77 -7.41
N GLU A 31 14.74 3.02 -7.41
CA GLU A 31 14.06 3.67 -8.55
C GLU A 31 12.63 3.17 -8.82
N GLN A 32 12.14 2.22 -8.02
CA GLN A 32 10.76 1.74 -8.01
C GLN A 32 9.97 2.39 -6.87
N ASN A 33 8.71 2.74 -7.15
CA ASN A 33 7.82 3.33 -6.16
C ASN A 33 6.89 2.27 -5.57
N TYR A 34 6.71 2.29 -4.27
CA TYR A 34 5.88 1.38 -3.51
C TYR A 34 4.98 2.18 -2.60
N ILE A 35 3.78 1.66 -2.36
CA ILE A 35 2.81 2.27 -1.46
C ILE A 35 2.24 1.21 -0.52
N ALA A 36 1.96 1.64 0.70
CA ALA A 36 1.17 0.89 1.66
C ALA A 36 -0.26 1.41 1.57
N VAL A 37 -1.21 0.49 1.35
CA VAL A 37 -2.64 0.80 1.31
C VAL A 37 -3.39 -0.09 2.30
N ALA A 38 -4.53 0.37 2.77
CA ALA A 38 -5.46 -0.46 3.54
C ALA A 38 -6.87 -0.31 2.98
N TYR A 39 -7.70 -1.33 3.17
CA TYR A 39 -9.10 -1.25 2.76
C TYR A 39 -9.83 -0.17 3.53
N LEU A 40 -10.56 0.68 2.80
CA LEU A 40 -11.32 1.76 3.40
C LEU A 40 -12.39 1.23 4.37
N ASP A 41 -13.02 0.11 4.01
CA ASP A 41 -14.06 -0.56 4.83
C ASP A 41 -13.52 -0.99 6.20
N GLU A 42 -12.25 -1.43 6.27
CA GLU A 42 -11.59 -1.81 7.53
C GLU A 42 -11.14 -0.59 8.35
N LEU A 43 -10.73 0.50 7.68
CA LEU A 43 -10.35 1.75 8.34
C LEU A 43 -11.54 2.51 8.93
N GLU A 44 -12.72 2.42 8.30
CA GLU A 44 -13.95 3.06 8.78
C GLU A 44 -14.62 2.32 9.94
N GLU A 45 -14.24 1.06 10.20
CA GLU A 45 -14.79 0.31 11.33
C GLU A 45 -14.20 0.83 12.66
N GLU A 46 -15.05 1.41 13.51
CA GLU A 46 -14.71 2.02 14.82
C GLU A 46 -14.03 1.05 15.82
N SER A 47 -13.86 -0.22 15.42
CA SER A 47 -13.21 -1.32 16.17
C SER A 47 -11.75 -1.58 15.75
N ALA A 48 -11.19 -0.80 14.82
CA ALA A 48 -9.84 -0.99 14.25
C ALA A 48 -8.69 -0.61 15.21
N GLU A 49 -8.76 -1.09 16.47
CA GLU A 49 -7.72 -0.83 17.46
C GLU A 49 -6.45 -1.67 17.24
N GLU A 50 -6.47 -2.82 16.52
CA GLU A 50 -5.26 -3.67 16.40
C GLU A 50 -5.03 -4.50 15.09
N ASP A 51 -5.97 -4.61 14.15
CA ASP A 51 -5.81 -5.53 12.99
C ASP A 51 -6.29 -4.91 11.65
N VAL A 52 -5.80 -3.74 11.27
CA VAL A 52 -5.98 -3.30 9.87
C VAL A 52 -4.98 -4.04 8.97
N ASP A 53 -5.47 -4.83 8.01
CA ASP A 53 -4.61 -5.50 7.04
C ASP A 53 -4.03 -4.48 6.06
N VAL A 54 -2.72 -4.21 6.17
CA VAL A 54 -1.98 -3.30 5.29
C VAL A 54 -1.38 -4.07 4.12
N PHE A 55 -1.70 -3.65 2.90
CA PHE A 55 -1.22 -4.23 1.65
C PHE A 55 -0.13 -3.35 1.03
N PHE A 56 0.95 -3.97 0.60
CA PHE A 56 2.02 -3.30 -0.14
C PHE A 56 1.86 -3.50 -1.64
N LEU A 57 1.77 -2.40 -2.39
CA LEU A 57 1.62 -2.38 -3.84
C LEU A 57 2.81 -1.66 -4.48
N ARG A 58 3.24 -2.16 -5.64
CA ARG A 58 4.23 -1.50 -6.48
C ARG A 58 3.53 -0.59 -7.49
N VAL A 59 4.03 0.62 -7.64
CA VAL A 59 3.58 1.58 -8.66
C VAL A 59 4.40 1.36 -9.92
N ALA A 60 3.75 0.97 -11.02
CA ALA A 60 4.35 0.87 -12.34
C ALA A 60 4.44 2.24 -13.04
N ASP A 61 5.22 2.33 -14.13
CA ASP A 61 5.40 3.55 -14.94
C ASP A 61 4.10 4.18 -15.47
N ASN A 62 2.98 3.46 -15.46
CA ASN A 62 1.67 3.93 -15.91
C ASN A 62 0.76 4.40 -14.75
N ASP A 63 1.32 4.65 -13.57
CA ASP A 63 0.57 4.91 -12.32
C ASP A 63 -0.41 3.75 -11.98
N GLU A 64 -0.13 2.55 -12.51
CA GLU A 64 -0.88 1.33 -12.21
C GLU A 64 -0.29 0.68 -10.97
N LEU A 65 -1.17 0.34 -10.02
CA LEU A 65 -0.80 -0.38 -8.81
C LEU A 65 -0.81 -1.88 -9.13
N SER A 66 0.31 -2.53 -8.82
CA SER A 66 0.47 -3.97 -9.01
C SER A 66 0.83 -4.61 -7.68
N ALA A 67 0.22 -5.76 -7.41
CA ALA A 67 0.62 -6.60 -6.29
C ALA A 67 2.09 -7.01 -6.41
N ILE A 68 2.76 -7.11 -5.26
CA ILE A 68 4.12 -7.62 -5.19
C ILE A 68 4.04 -9.15 -5.23
N GLU A 69 4.33 -9.74 -6.38
CA GLU A 69 4.33 -11.20 -6.55
C GLU A 69 5.61 -11.87 -6.03
N SER A 70 6.66 -11.08 -5.73
CA SER A 70 7.97 -11.60 -5.33
C SER A 70 8.23 -11.40 -3.84
N ASP A 71 8.41 -12.50 -3.09
CA ASP A 71 8.75 -12.46 -1.67
C ASP A 71 9.96 -11.55 -1.36
N GLU A 72 10.99 -11.54 -2.22
CA GLU A 72 12.19 -10.71 -2.01
C GLU A 72 11.86 -9.20 -2.12
N GLU A 73 10.97 -8.81 -3.04
CA GLU A 73 10.49 -7.42 -3.11
C GLU A 73 9.61 -7.10 -1.90
N PHE A 74 8.75 -8.01 -1.48
CA PHE A 74 7.87 -7.81 -0.34
C PHE A 74 8.67 -7.61 0.95
N GLU A 75 9.68 -8.46 1.22
CA GLU A 75 10.57 -8.30 2.37
C GLU A 75 11.30 -6.96 2.35
N LYS A 76 11.77 -6.50 1.18
CA LYS A 76 12.43 -5.18 1.06
C LYS A 76 11.48 -4.02 1.37
N VAL A 77 10.29 -4.05 0.80
CA VAL A 77 9.29 -2.99 0.98
C VAL A 77 8.83 -2.97 2.43
N SER A 78 8.48 -4.13 2.99
CA SER A 78 8.08 -4.27 4.39
C SER A 78 9.17 -3.76 5.33
N ALA A 79 10.42 -4.18 5.15
CA ALA A 79 11.53 -3.72 5.99
C ALA A 79 11.79 -2.21 5.87
N ALA A 80 11.68 -1.65 4.67
CA ALA A 80 11.88 -0.22 4.47
C ALA A 80 10.72 0.62 5.02
N PHE A 81 9.49 0.09 5.00
CA PHE A 81 8.35 0.71 5.67
C PHE A 81 8.46 0.63 7.20
N ASP A 82 8.90 -0.52 7.74
CA ASP A 82 9.15 -0.71 9.18
C ASP A 82 10.25 0.26 9.67
N GLU A 83 11.36 0.36 8.93
CA GLU A 83 12.46 1.31 9.21
C GLU A 83 12.00 2.78 9.07
N ALA A 84 11.05 3.06 8.18
CA ALA A 84 10.45 4.39 8.03
C ALA A 84 9.38 4.71 9.09
N MET A 85 8.76 3.70 9.70
CA MET A 85 7.71 3.82 10.72
C MET A 85 8.23 3.73 12.16
N GLU A 86 9.46 3.28 12.44
CA GLU A 86 10.00 3.31 13.80
C GLU A 86 10.10 4.76 14.33
N PRO A 87 9.37 5.12 15.41
CA PRO A 87 9.74 6.24 16.25
C PRO A 87 10.80 5.76 17.27
N GLU A 88 11.91 6.49 17.41
CA GLU A 88 12.84 6.30 18.55
C GLU A 88 12.13 6.28 19.92
#